data_AF-A0A6P0PGB6-F1
#
_entry.id   AF-A0A6P0PGB6-F1
#
_cell.length_a   1.000
_cell.length_b   1.000
_cell.length_c   1.000
_cell.angle_alpha   90.00
_cell.angle_beta   90.00
_cell.angle_gamma   90.00
#
_symmetry.space_group_name_H-M   'P 1'
#
loop_
_entity.id
_entity.type
_entity.pdbx_description
1 polymer ?
#
loop_
_entity_poly.entity_id
_entity_poly.type
_entity_poly.pdbx_seq_one_letter_code
_entity_poly.pdbx_strand_id
1 'polypeptide(L)'
;MFSCRWVCFQQYLKWFAQNYPAELHIIQLDNGRLHTWSKLEIPENVILLFKPPYSPRVNPIEKLCKKIKKQLKWELFENLDSLRNLISQVLQ
;
A
#
# COMPACT_ATOMS: atom_id res chain seq x y z
N MET A 1 3.71 -10.69 14.42
CA MET A 1 3.76 -10.64 12.94
C MET A 1 2.34 -10.79 12.41
N PHE A 2 1.65 -9.67 12.18
CA PHE A 2 0.31 -9.72 11.59
C PHE A 2 0.44 -10.19 10.14
N SER A 3 -0.03 -11.42 9.86
CA SER A 3 -0.04 -11.97 8.51
C SER A 3 -1.13 -11.26 7.71
N CYS A 4 -0.76 -10.21 6.99
CA CYS A 4 -1.58 -9.63 5.94
C CYS A 4 -1.60 -10.63 4.77
N ARG A 5 -2.71 -11.36 4.62
CA ARG A 5 -2.91 -12.35 3.54
C ARG A 5 -3.57 -11.69 2.34
N TRP A 6 -3.66 -12.41 1.21
CA TRP A 6 -4.40 -11.98 0.01
C TRP A 6 -5.83 -11.51 0.32
N VAL A 7 -6.45 -12.05 1.39
CA VAL A 7 -7.78 -11.65 1.89
C VAL A 7 -7.84 -10.17 2.26
N CYS A 8 -6.80 -9.62 2.89
CA CYS A 8 -6.77 -8.20 3.26
C CYS A 8 -6.69 -7.31 2.03
N PHE A 9 -5.90 -7.71 1.03
CA PHE A 9 -5.80 -6.97 -0.23
C PHE A 9 -7.11 -7.04 -1.01
N GLN A 10 -7.77 -8.20 -1.04
CA GLN A 10 -9.11 -8.36 -1.62
C GLN A 10 -10.13 -7.43 -0.98
N GLN A 11 -10.14 -7.36 0.36
CA GLN A 11 -11.06 -6.48 1.11
C GLN A 11 -10.78 -5.00 0.82
N TYR A 12 -9.50 -4.63 0.73
CA TYR A 12 -9.10 -3.28 0.34
C TYR A 12 -9.64 -2.91 -1.05
N LEU A 13 -9.46 -3.77 -2.06
CA LEU A 13 -9.98 -3.51 -3.41
C LEU A 13 -11.50 -3.34 -3.43
N LYS A 14 -12.24 -4.18 -2.69
CA LYS A 14 -13.70 -4.07 -2.56
C LYS A 14 -14.11 -2.74 -1.94
N TRP A 15 -13.50 -2.37 -0.81
CA TRP A 15 -13.78 -1.10 -0.15
C TRP A 15 -13.40 0.10 -1.03
N PHE A 16 -12.23 0.04 -1.68
CA PHE A 16 -11.74 1.11 -2.53
C PHE A 16 -12.68 1.39 -3.71
N ALA A 17 -13.10 0.34 -4.44
CA ALA A 17 -14.05 0.48 -5.54
C ALA A 17 -15.42 1.02 -5.09
N GLN A 18 -15.89 0.63 -3.89
CA GLN A 18 -17.14 1.13 -3.33
C GLN A 18 -17.10 2.62 -2.97
N ASN A 19 -15.94 3.14 -2.54
CA ASN A 19 -15.81 4.55 -2.17
C ASN A 19 -15.62 5.45 -3.39
N TYR A 20 -15.12 4.92 -4.51
CA TYR A 20 -14.85 5.68 -5.73
C TYR A 20 -15.46 5.02 -6.98
N PRO A 21 -16.79 4.81 -7.03
CA PRO A 21 -17.43 3.97 -8.04
C PRO A 21 -17.47 4.60 -9.45
N ALA A 22 -17.38 5.93 -9.54
CA ALA A 22 -17.50 6.68 -10.80
C ALA A 22 -16.16 6.90 -11.52
N GLU A 23 -15.05 6.46 -10.92
CA GLU A 23 -13.70 6.70 -11.41
C GLU A 23 -13.05 5.38 -11.84
N LEU A 24 -12.25 5.44 -12.91
CA LEU A 24 -11.34 4.36 -13.29
C LEU A 24 -10.00 4.55 -12.57
N HIS A 25 -9.58 3.55 -11.80
CA HIS A 25 -8.38 3.60 -10.99
C HIS A 25 -7.28 2.72 -11.54
N ILE A 26 -6.08 3.29 -11.71
CA ILE A 26 -4.87 2.52 -12.03
C ILE A 26 -3.99 2.46 -10.80
N ILE A 27 -3.82 1.27 -10.22
CA ILE A 27 -3.04 1.05 -9.01
C ILE A 27 -1.70 0.41 -9.37
N GLN A 28 -0.61 1.15 -9.16
CA GLN A 28 0.74 0.63 -9.37
C GLN A 28 1.17 -0.26 -8.19
N LEU A 29 1.60 -1.49 -8.46
CA LEU A 29 1.97 -2.48 -7.45
C LEU A 29 3.34 -3.11 -7.74
N ASP A 30 3.93 -3.71 -6.70
CA ASP A 30 5.04 -4.65 -6.87
C ASP A 30 4.55 -6.07 -7.15
N ASN A 31 5.48 -6.97 -7.50
CA ASN A 31 5.17 -8.38 -7.78
C ASN A 31 5.06 -9.24 -6.50
N GLY A 32 4.72 -8.62 -5.36
CA GLY A 32 4.52 -9.34 -4.11
C GLY A 32 3.43 -10.41 -4.25
N ARG A 33 3.68 -11.60 -3.67
CA ARG A 33 2.78 -12.78 -3.78
C ARG A 33 1.32 -12.50 -3.37
N LEU A 34 1.10 -11.48 -2.55
CA LEU A 34 -0.23 -11.07 -2.09
C LEU A 34 -1.05 -10.38 -3.18
N HIS A 35 -0.38 -9.70 -4.12
CA HIS A 35 -1.01 -8.95 -5.22
C HIS A 35 -1.18 -9.81 -6.47
N THR A 36 -0.41 -10.90 -6.59
CA THR A 36 -0.42 -11.81 -7.74
C THR A 36 -1.15 -13.11 -7.46
N TRP A 37 -1.95 -13.15 -6.39
CA TRP A 37 -2.74 -14.34 -6.06
C TRP A 37 -3.85 -14.55 -7.09
N SER A 38 -3.88 -15.74 -7.69
CA SER A 38 -4.76 -16.05 -8.83
C SER A 38 -6.26 -16.01 -8.53
N LYS A 39 -6.65 -15.98 -7.25
CA LYS A 39 -8.05 -15.91 -6.81
C LYS A 39 -8.51 -14.50 -6.43
N LEU A 40 -7.74 -13.45 -6.74
CA LEU A 40 -8.18 -12.08 -6.51
C LEU A 40 -9.27 -11.69 -7.52
N GLU A 41 -10.40 -11.23 -7.00
CA GLU A 41 -11.47 -10.57 -7.75
C GLU A 41 -11.12 -9.09 -7.86
N ILE A 42 -10.75 -8.65 -9.07
CA ILE A 42 -10.44 -7.24 -9.32
C ILE A 42 -11.74 -6.52 -9.73
N PRO A 43 -12.15 -5.44 -9.05
CA PRO A 43 -13.31 -4.64 -9.44
C PRO A 43 -13.17 -4.08 -10.86
N GLU A 44 -14.28 -3.93 -11.58
CA GLU A 44 -14.28 -3.48 -12.99
C GLU A 44 -13.65 -2.09 -13.19
N ASN A 45 -13.77 -1.21 -12.19
CA ASN A 45 -13.21 0.14 -12.23
C ASN A 45 -11.78 0.22 -11.69
N VAL A 46 -11.06 -0.91 -11.55
CA VAL A 46 -9.69 -0.98 -11.06
C VAL A 46 -8.80 -1.75 -12.02
N ILE A 47 -7.67 -1.16 -12.40
CA ILE A 47 -6.61 -1.77 -13.19
C ILE A 47 -5.35 -1.87 -12.32
N LEU A 48 -4.78 -3.08 -12.21
CA LEU A 48 -3.52 -3.29 -11.50
C LEU A 48 -2.34 -3.20 -12.47
N LEU A 49 -1.43 -2.25 -12.23
CA LEU A 49 -0.22 -2.06 -13.03
C LEU A 49 1.01 -2.57 -12.26
N PHE A 50 1.53 -3.73 -12.67
CA PHE A 50 2.71 -4.32 -12.04
C PHE A 50 4.00 -3.74 -12.62
N LYS A 51 4.90 -3.29 -11.74
CA LYS A 51 6.25 -2.86 -12.17
C LYS A 51 7.12 -4.06 -12.62
N PRO A 52 8.14 -3.82 -13.47
CA PRO A 52 9.13 -4.84 -13.78
C PRO A 52 9.82 -5.40 -12.52
N PRO A 53 10.25 -6.67 -12.54
CA PRO A 53 10.91 -7.29 -11.40
C PRO A 53 12.19 -6.53 -11.00
N TYR A 54 12.49 -6.56 -9.70
CA TYR A 54 13.69 -5.94 -9.10
C TYR A 54 13.92 -4.46 -9.42
N SER A 55 12.85 -3.72 -9.75
CA SER A 55 12.91 -2.31 -10.12
C SER A 55 12.30 -1.39 -9.04
N PRO A 56 12.88 -1.29 -7.82
CA PRO A 56 12.31 -0.44 -6.77
C PRO A 56 12.33 1.06 -7.14
N ARG A 57 13.29 1.49 -7.96
CA ARG A 57 13.45 2.89 -8.37
C ARG A 57 12.26 3.44 -9.17
N VAL A 58 11.48 2.57 -9.83
CA VAL A 58 10.32 2.99 -10.64
C VAL A 58 9.02 3.10 -9.83
N ASN A 59 9.05 2.79 -8.53
CA ASN A 59 7.88 2.88 -7.65
C ASN A 59 8.00 4.14 -6.76
N PRO A 60 7.24 5.22 -7.04
CA PRO A 60 7.36 6.48 -6.29
C PRO A 60 7.15 6.32 -4.78
N ILE A 61 6.33 5.35 -4.36
CA ILE A 61 6.07 5.10 -2.93
C ILE A 61 7.35 4.73 -2.16
N GLU A 62 8.35 4.14 -2.81
CA GLU A 62 9.62 3.80 -2.16
C GLU A 62 10.37 5.06 -1.70
N LYS A 63 10.26 6.15 -2.48
CA LYS A 63 10.84 7.45 -2.12
C LYS A 63 10.11 8.04 -0.92
N LEU A 64 8.78 7.96 -0.89
CA LEU A 64 7.97 8.42 0.25
C LEU A 64 8.28 7.61 1.51
N CYS A 65 8.27 6.28 1.42
CA CYS A 65 8.64 5.38 2.50
C CYS A 65 10.03 5.68 3.06
N LYS A 66 11.00 5.99 2.19
CA LYS A 66 12.35 6.40 2.61
C LYS A 66 12.32 7.74 3.38
N LYS A 67 11.53 8.72 2.94
CA LYS A 67 11.35 10.00 3.64
C LYS A 67 10.75 9.77 5.03
N ILE A 68 9.69 8.97 5.13
CA ILE A 68 9.05 8.62 6.40
C ILE A 68 10.06 7.94 7.33
N LYS A 69 10.70 6.85 6.87
CA LYS A 69 11.70 6.12 7.67
C LYS A 69 12.87 6.99 8.13
N LYS A 70 13.26 8.01 7.36
CA LYS A 70 14.31 8.96 7.76
C LYS A 70 13.87 9.81 8.95
N GLN A 71 12.60 10.23 9.01
CA GLN A 71 12.06 11.01 10.12
C GLN A 71 11.79 10.16 11.36
N LEU A 72 11.43 8.88 11.18
CA LEU A 72 11.28 7.93 12.29
C LEU A 72 12.61 7.40 12.83
N LYS A 73 13.75 7.80 12.25
CA LYS A 73 15.05 7.20 12.58
C LYS A 73 15.45 7.63 14.00
N TRP A 74 15.78 6.65 14.83
CA TRP A 74 16.20 6.81 16.23
C TRP A 74 15.08 7.13 17.23
N GLU A 75 13.83 7.17 16.78
CA GLU A 75 12.68 7.32 17.67
C GLU A 75 12.31 5.97 18.30
N LEU A 76 12.02 5.99 19.61
CA LEU A 76 11.45 4.85 20.33
C LEU A 76 10.00 5.17 20.68
N PHE A 77 9.07 4.35 20.21
CA PHE A 77 7.65 4.54 20.43
C PHE A 77 7.15 3.63 21.54
N GLU A 78 6.48 4.21 22.53
CA GLU A 78 5.87 3.47 23.64
C GLU A 78 4.70 2.59 23.19
N ASN A 79 3.98 2.99 22.14
CA ASN A 79 2.81 2.28 21.63
C ASN A 79 2.59 2.58 20.14
N LEU A 80 1.61 1.91 19.53
CA LEU A 80 1.30 2.08 18.11
C LEU A 80 0.65 3.45 17.82
N ASP A 81 0.00 4.08 18.78
CA ASP A 81 -0.68 5.35 18.57
C ASP A 81 0.32 6.50 18.48
N SER A 82 1.39 6.48 19.28
CA SER A 82 2.48 7.46 19.14
C SER A 82 3.19 7.36 17.79
N LEU A 83 3.40 6.13 17.29
CA LEU A 83 3.90 5.91 15.93
C LEU A 83 2.93 6.45 14.86
N ARG A 84 1.63 6.15 14.97
CA ARG A 84 0.61 6.62 14.02
C ARG A 84 0.54 8.15 13.97
N ASN A 85 0.55 8.80 15.13
CA ASN A 85 0.50 10.26 15.23
C ASN A 85 1.68 10.91 14.51
N LEU A 86 2.90 10.41 14.71
CA LEU A 86 4.06 10.93 14.01
C LEU A 86 3.98 10.70 12.51
N ILE A 87 3.61 9.49 12.05
CA ILE A 87 3.43 9.20 10.62
C ILE A 87 2.40 10.15 10.00
N SER A 88 1.29 10.43 10.68
CA SER A 88 0.28 11.40 10.21
C SER A 88 0.86 12.80 10.04
N GLN A 89 1.71 13.26 10.97
CA GLN A 89 2.39 14.55 10.84
C GLN A 89 3.37 14.60 9.67
N VAL A 90 4.04 13.48 9.35
CA VAL A 90 4.95 13.39 8.19
C VAL A 90 4.21 13.48 6.85
N LEU A 91 2.97 13.00 6.83
CA LEU A 91 2.13 12.85 5.63
C LEU A 91 1.22 14.06 5.35
N GLN A 92 1.04 14.96 6.32
CA GLN A 92 0.43 16.28 6.14
C GLN A 92 1.35 17.20 5.32
#